data_AF-U2F8G1-F1
#
_entry.id   AF-U2F8G1-F1
#
_cell.length_a   1.000
_cell.length_b   1.000
_cell.length_c   1.000
_cell.angle_alpha   90.00
_cell.angle_beta   90.00
_cell.angle_gamma   90.00
#
_symmetry.space_group_name_H-M   'P 1'
#
loop_
_entity.id
_entity.type
_entity.pdbx_description
1 polymer ?
#
loop_
_entity_poly.entity_id
_entity_poly.type
_entity_poly.pdbx_seq_one_letter_code
_entity_poly.pdbx_strand_id
1 'polypeptide(L)'
;MRAFRGGNALFTQPPMPIKCAGAPQKAMYLSCDHWRRAGRLEAANVEFLNAGGALFGVADYVPALMEYVKSYDIALSFGHNLVAIDGPARQATFARALPDGGKETVVRSFDMIHVVPPQKAPDFVRSSPLADAAGWIDVDPATLRHRQYPDIYALGDATNTTNAKTAAAARKQAPVVAHNLLVSLGRAHGDAAYDGYGSCPLTVERGKIVLAEFLYGGKVAPTFPAWLIDGKRPSRLAWLLKERVLPPLYWKAMLKGREWLAKPAIAR
;
A
#
# COMPACT_ATOMS: atom_id res chain seq x y z
N MET A 1 -10.15 9.99 -16.39
CA MET A 1 -10.65 8.68 -16.86
C MET A 1 -11.83 8.76 -17.84
N ARG A 2 -13.03 9.24 -17.45
CA ARG A 2 -14.19 9.27 -18.38
C ARG A 2 -14.00 10.18 -19.60
N ALA A 3 -13.35 11.33 -19.41
CA ALA A 3 -13.06 12.30 -20.47
C ALA A 3 -11.85 11.91 -21.35
N PHE A 4 -11.02 10.96 -20.92
CA PHE A 4 -9.86 10.50 -21.69
C PHE A 4 -10.34 9.84 -23.00
N ARG A 5 -9.70 10.18 -24.13
CA ARG A 5 -10.08 9.69 -25.46
C ARG A 5 -8.98 8.87 -26.13
N GLY A 6 -7.77 8.90 -25.59
CA GLY A 6 -6.59 8.25 -26.12
C GLY A 6 -5.35 9.10 -25.83
N GLY A 7 -4.18 8.60 -26.22
CA GLY A 7 -2.88 9.21 -25.98
C GLY A 7 -2.18 8.65 -24.75
N ASN A 8 -1.30 9.44 -24.13
CA ASN A 8 -0.42 8.97 -23.07
C ASN A 8 -1.11 9.01 -21.70
N ALA A 9 -1.23 7.87 -21.03
CA ALA A 9 -1.78 7.75 -19.69
C ALA A 9 -0.71 7.29 -18.70
N LEU A 10 -0.16 8.23 -17.93
CA LEU A 10 0.92 7.98 -17.00
C LEU A 10 0.37 7.73 -15.59
N PHE A 11 0.88 6.70 -14.92
CA PHE A 11 0.58 6.40 -13.52
C PHE A 11 1.89 6.36 -12.74
N THR A 12 1.98 7.13 -11.65
CA THR A 12 3.24 7.26 -10.92
C THR A 12 3.21 6.61 -9.54
N GLN A 13 4.36 6.10 -9.11
CA GLN A 13 4.62 5.66 -7.75
C GLN A 13 5.93 6.30 -7.25
N PRO A 14 5.89 7.11 -6.18
CA PRO A 14 7.07 7.77 -5.63
C PRO A 14 7.91 6.77 -4.80
N PRO A 15 9.07 7.20 -4.28
CA PRO A 15 9.84 6.40 -3.33
C PRO A 15 9.01 6.00 -2.11
N MET A 16 9.31 4.81 -1.57
CA MET A 16 8.73 4.36 -0.30
C MET A 16 9.28 5.21 0.86
N PRO A 17 8.51 5.38 1.96
CA PRO A 17 7.22 4.75 2.22
C PRO A 17 6.02 5.54 1.68
N ILE A 18 4.98 4.81 1.25
CA ILE A 18 3.64 5.36 0.98
C ILE A 18 2.56 4.50 1.65
N LYS A 19 1.45 5.13 2.04
CA LYS A 19 0.27 4.37 2.47
C LYS A 19 -0.34 3.61 1.30
N CYS A 20 -0.67 2.35 1.55
CA CYS A 20 -1.21 1.39 0.58
C CYS A 20 -0.42 1.36 -0.74
N ALA A 21 0.80 0.82 -0.72
CA ALA A 21 1.69 0.75 -1.89
C ALA A 21 1.10 0.12 -3.16
N GLY A 22 0.03 -0.67 -3.05
CA GLY A 22 -0.70 -1.17 -4.22
C GLY A 22 -1.70 -0.18 -4.85
N ALA A 23 -2.04 0.93 -4.20
CA ALA A 23 -3.03 1.90 -4.70
C ALA A 23 -2.66 2.57 -6.04
N PRO A 24 -1.39 2.94 -6.32
CA PRO A 24 -0.98 3.43 -7.63
C PRO A 24 -1.39 2.49 -8.77
N GLN A 25 -1.12 1.19 -8.58
CA GLN A 25 -1.47 0.14 -9.53
C GLN A 25 -2.99 -0.08 -9.63
N LYS A 26 -3.73 -0.01 -8.52
CA LYS A 26 -5.20 -0.13 -8.53
C LYS A 26 -5.85 0.93 -9.42
N ALA A 27 -5.37 2.17 -9.34
CA ALA A 27 -5.88 3.27 -10.17
C ALA A 27 -5.60 3.00 -11.66
N MET A 28 -4.41 2.51 -11.98
CA MET A 28 -4.01 2.09 -13.32
C MET A 28 -4.89 0.96 -13.86
N TYR A 29 -4.97 -0.15 -13.15
CA TYR A 29 -5.76 -1.32 -13.58
C TYR A 29 -7.24 -0.99 -13.76
N LEU A 30 -7.85 -0.22 -12.84
CA LEU A 30 -9.23 0.22 -12.99
C LEU A 30 -9.45 1.17 -14.18
N SER A 31 -8.45 1.99 -14.51
CA SER A 31 -8.50 2.82 -15.71
C SER A 31 -8.48 1.95 -16.97
N CYS A 32 -7.57 0.99 -17.03
CA CYS A 32 -7.43 0.08 -18.17
C CYS A 32 -8.67 -0.79 -18.36
N ASP A 33 -9.22 -1.36 -17.28
CA ASP A 33 -10.49 -2.11 -17.32
C ASP A 33 -11.64 -1.23 -17.83
N HIS A 34 -11.73 0.02 -17.36
CA HIS A 34 -12.75 0.96 -17.82
C HIS A 34 -12.61 1.26 -19.32
N TRP A 35 -11.39 1.51 -19.80
CA TRP A 35 -11.15 1.78 -21.22
C TRP A 35 -11.38 0.54 -22.09
N ARG A 36 -10.99 -0.65 -21.64
CA ARG A 36 -11.28 -1.91 -22.34
C ARG A 36 -12.78 -2.12 -22.52
N ARG A 37 -13.56 -1.98 -21.44
CA ARG A 37 -15.03 -2.10 -21.48
C ARG A 37 -15.71 -1.05 -22.35
N ALA A 38 -15.05 0.09 -22.55
CA ALA A 38 -15.54 1.17 -23.39
C ALA A 38 -14.98 1.11 -24.83
N GLY A 39 -14.24 0.05 -25.22
CA GLY A 39 -13.65 -0.08 -26.54
C GLY A 39 -12.56 0.95 -26.87
N ARG A 40 -11.87 1.49 -25.85
CA ARG A 40 -10.89 2.59 -25.99
C ARG A 40 -9.50 2.26 -25.47
N LEU A 41 -9.25 1.03 -25.02
CA LEU A 41 -7.94 0.66 -24.49
C LEU A 41 -6.84 0.77 -25.54
N GLU A 42 -7.12 0.38 -26.78
CA GLU A 42 -6.15 0.42 -27.89
C GLU A 42 -5.70 1.85 -28.26
N ALA A 43 -6.49 2.86 -27.90
CA ALA A 43 -6.12 4.26 -28.08
C ALA A 43 -5.25 4.81 -26.94
N ALA A 44 -5.00 4.02 -25.87
CA ALA A 44 -4.31 4.45 -24.66
C ALA A 44 -2.90 3.87 -24.59
N ASN A 45 -1.88 4.74 -24.56
CA ASN A 45 -0.51 4.36 -24.25
C ASN A 45 -0.32 4.42 -22.73
N VAL A 46 -0.43 3.29 -22.04
CA VAL A 46 -0.38 3.24 -20.58
C VAL A 46 1.03 2.96 -20.09
N GLU A 47 1.58 3.84 -19.25
CA GLU A 47 2.90 3.66 -18.64
C GLU A 47 2.82 3.79 -17.11
N PHE A 48 3.37 2.80 -16.40
CA PHE A 48 3.55 2.83 -14.95
C PHE A 48 4.99 3.22 -14.61
N LEU A 49 5.18 4.42 -14.11
CA LEU A 49 6.47 4.96 -13.71
C LEU A 49 6.65 4.81 -12.21
N ASN A 50 7.56 3.94 -11.80
CA ASN A 50 7.79 3.58 -10.41
C ASN A 50 9.22 3.96 -10.03
N ALA A 51 9.38 4.72 -8.94
CA ALA A 51 10.69 5.08 -8.41
C ALA A 51 11.47 3.86 -7.87
N GLY A 52 10.77 2.80 -7.47
CA GLY A 52 11.37 1.55 -7.02
C GLY A 52 11.75 0.60 -8.17
N GLY A 53 12.37 -0.53 -7.81
CA GLY A 53 12.87 -1.54 -8.75
C GLY A 53 11.95 -2.75 -8.99
N ALA A 54 10.76 -2.78 -8.38
CA ALA A 54 9.86 -3.94 -8.46
C ALA A 54 8.38 -3.52 -8.55
N LEU A 55 7.57 -4.36 -9.20
CA LEU A 55 6.12 -4.14 -9.34
C LEU A 55 5.40 -4.24 -7.99
N PHE A 56 5.75 -5.24 -7.19
CA PHE A 56 5.16 -5.43 -5.85
C PHE A 56 6.21 -6.00 -4.89
N GLY A 57 6.13 -5.62 -3.61
CA GLY A 57 7.14 -5.97 -2.61
C GLY A 57 7.13 -7.43 -2.15
N VAL A 58 6.13 -8.22 -2.56
CA VAL A 58 6.02 -9.65 -2.23
C VAL A 58 5.87 -10.43 -3.53
N ALA A 59 6.91 -11.21 -3.86
CA ALA A 59 7.08 -11.85 -5.16
C ALA A 59 5.93 -12.80 -5.54
N ASP A 60 5.33 -13.49 -4.57
CA ASP A 60 4.20 -14.43 -4.77
C ASP A 60 2.99 -13.81 -5.49
N TYR A 61 2.80 -12.49 -5.38
CA TYR A 61 1.67 -11.79 -6.01
C TYR A 61 2.02 -11.24 -7.40
N VAL A 62 3.31 -11.13 -7.74
CA VAL A 62 3.78 -10.52 -8.99
C VAL A 62 3.28 -11.26 -10.24
N PRO A 63 3.29 -12.61 -10.31
CA PRO A 63 2.81 -13.32 -11.50
C PRO A 63 1.37 -12.94 -11.89
N ALA A 64 0.44 -12.91 -10.94
CA ALA A 64 -0.94 -12.53 -11.19
C ALA A 64 -1.09 -11.06 -11.61
N LEU A 65 -0.26 -10.16 -11.05
CA LEU A 65 -0.25 -8.76 -11.48
C LEU A 65 0.32 -8.59 -12.90
N MET A 66 1.34 -9.37 -13.25
CA MET A 66 1.95 -9.36 -14.58
C MET A 66 1.01 -9.87 -15.67
N GLU A 67 0.09 -10.80 -15.36
CA GLU A 67 -0.99 -11.18 -16.29
C GLU A 67 -1.82 -9.97 -16.70
N TYR A 68 -2.17 -9.09 -15.74
CA TYR A 68 -2.94 -7.88 -16.04
C TYR A 68 -2.11 -6.82 -16.75
N VAL A 69 -0.85 -6.61 -16.34
CA VAL A 69 0.10 -5.72 -17.03
C VAL A 69 0.17 -6.10 -18.52
N LYS A 70 0.38 -7.38 -18.83
CA LYS A 70 0.42 -7.87 -20.21
C LYS A 70 -0.93 -7.73 -20.91
N SER A 71 -2.03 -8.10 -20.25
CA SER A 71 -3.36 -8.03 -20.87
C SER A 71 -3.76 -6.60 -21.25
N TYR A 72 -3.34 -5.62 -20.45
CA TYR A 72 -3.65 -4.20 -20.65
C TYR A 72 -2.58 -3.46 -21.47
N ASP A 73 -1.54 -4.16 -21.94
CA ASP A 73 -0.40 -3.59 -22.66
C ASP A 73 0.25 -2.41 -21.92
N ILE A 74 0.53 -2.62 -20.63
CA ILE A 74 1.09 -1.57 -19.76
C ILE A 74 2.61 -1.60 -19.83
N ALA A 75 3.22 -0.48 -20.22
CA ALA A 75 4.65 -0.28 -20.13
C ALA A 75 5.08 -0.07 -18.65
N LEU A 76 6.13 -0.77 -18.21
CA LEU A 76 6.67 -0.66 -16.86
C LEU A 76 8.02 0.05 -16.88
N SER A 77 8.10 1.20 -16.21
CA SER A 77 9.31 2.04 -16.12
C SER A 77 9.76 2.14 -14.66
N PHE A 78 10.64 1.24 -14.25
CA PHE A 78 11.23 1.22 -12.90
C PHE A 78 12.39 2.22 -12.76
N GLY A 79 12.71 2.62 -11.53
CA GLY A 79 13.73 3.62 -11.24
C GLY A 79 13.38 5.04 -11.70
N HIS A 80 12.13 5.32 -12.08
CA HIS A 80 11.68 6.63 -12.55
C HIS A 80 10.94 7.37 -11.42
N ASN A 81 11.57 8.38 -10.84
CA ASN A 81 10.97 9.21 -9.81
C ASN A 81 10.41 10.50 -10.41
N LEU A 82 9.10 10.75 -10.30
CA LEU A 82 8.50 12.02 -10.74
C LEU A 82 9.02 13.18 -9.88
N VAL A 83 9.57 14.21 -10.52
CA VAL A 83 10.13 15.40 -9.84
C VAL A 83 9.47 16.72 -10.24
N ALA A 84 8.84 16.81 -11.42
CA ALA A 84 8.12 18.01 -11.83
C ALA A 84 6.95 17.68 -12.78
N ILE A 85 5.94 18.55 -12.81
CA ILE A 85 4.85 18.52 -13.78
C ILE A 85 4.63 19.94 -14.31
N ASP A 86 4.68 20.07 -15.63
CA ASP A 86 4.17 21.21 -16.37
C ASP A 86 2.78 20.86 -16.92
N GLY A 87 1.74 21.39 -16.28
CA GLY A 87 0.35 21.17 -16.68
C GLY A 87 0.01 21.76 -18.05
N PRO A 88 0.28 23.05 -18.30
CA PRO A 88 0.07 23.68 -19.60
C PRO A 88 0.78 22.98 -20.77
N ALA A 89 2.06 22.61 -20.61
CA ALA A 89 2.81 21.88 -21.64
C ALA A 89 2.49 20.39 -21.68
N ARG A 90 1.75 19.89 -20.68
CA ARG A 90 1.44 18.46 -20.47
C ARG A 90 2.68 17.57 -20.43
N GLN A 91 3.69 18.01 -19.69
CA GLN A 91 4.95 17.31 -19.54
C GLN A 91 5.21 16.93 -18.09
N ALA A 92 5.65 15.70 -17.87
CA ALA A 92 6.07 15.18 -16.58
C ALA A 92 7.56 14.85 -16.64
N THR A 93 8.30 15.37 -15.67
CA THR A 93 9.76 15.22 -15.58
C THR A 93 10.10 14.20 -14.51
N PHE A 94 10.91 13.21 -14.89
CA PHE A 94 11.33 12.12 -14.03
C PHE A 94 12.85 12.14 -13.85
N ALA A 95 13.32 11.95 -12.62
CA ALA A 95 14.70 11.64 -12.33
C ALA A 95 14.88 10.12 -12.35
N ARG A 96 15.87 9.63 -13.11
CA ARG A 96 16.23 8.22 -13.18
C ARG A 96 17.69 8.03 -12.77
N ALA A 97 17.93 7.07 -11.88
CA ALA A 97 19.28 6.64 -11.56
C ALA A 97 19.81 5.72 -12.67
N LEU A 98 21.03 6.00 -13.12
CA LEU A 98 21.76 5.18 -14.09
C LEU A 98 22.63 4.14 -13.36
N PRO A 99 22.95 3.01 -14.01
CA PRO A 99 23.76 1.94 -13.40
C PRO A 99 25.16 2.39 -12.94
N ASP A 100 25.69 3.46 -13.53
CA ASP A 100 27.00 4.06 -13.21
C ASP A 100 26.95 5.04 -12.02
N GLY A 101 25.79 5.19 -11.38
CA GLY A 101 25.55 6.14 -10.29
C GLY A 101 25.19 7.55 -10.76
N GLY A 102 25.16 7.79 -12.07
CA GLY A 102 24.66 9.02 -12.66
C GLY A 102 23.16 9.20 -12.46
N LYS A 103 22.67 10.41 -12.70
CA LYS A 103 21.24 10.72 -12.75
C LYS A 103 20.93 11.35 -14.09
N GLU A 104 19.90 10.85 -14.75
CA GLU A 104 19.35 11.49 -15.94
C GLU A 104 17.96 12.04 -15.66
N THR A 105 17.59 13.04 -16.45
CA THR A 105 16.25 13.61 -16.45
C THR A 105 15.53 13.14 -17.70
N VAL A 106 14.35 12.57 -17.51
CA VAL A 106 13.53 11.98 -18.55
C VAL A 106 12.18 12.70 -18.57
N VAL A 107 11.82 13.29 -19.72
CA VAL A 107 10.53 13.96 -19.89
C VAL A 107 9.56 13.02 -20.61
N ARG A 108 8.32 12.98 -20.13
CA ARG A 108 7.19 12.27 -20.75
C ARG A 108 6.04 13.23 -20.98
N SER A 109 5.49 13.26 -22.19
CA SER A 109 4.22 13.93 -22.45
C SER A 109 3.06 13.08 -21.93
N PHE A 110 1.98 13.72 -21.47
CA PHE A 110 0.79 13.02 -20.99
C PHE A 110 -0.52 13.64 -21.50
N ASP A 111 -1.52 12.82 -21.75
CA ASP A 111 -2.91 13.23 -21.94
C ASP A 111 -3.73 12.97 -20.67
N MET A 112 -3.28 12.04 -19.84
CA MET A 112 -3.73 11.84 -18.47
C MET A 112 -2.53 11.46 -17.60
N ILE A 113 -2.43 12.05 -16.41
CA ILE A 113 -1.48 11.62 -15.38
C ILE A 113 -2.19 11.39 -14.05
N HIS A 114 -1.91 10.26 -13.42
CA HIS A 114 -2.31 9.96 -12.04
C HIS A 114 -1.07 9.98 -11.15
N VAL A 115 -0.99 11.01 -10.29
CA VAL A 115 0.15 11.25 -9.42
C VAL A 115 -0.11 10.70 -8.03
N VAL A 116 0.78 9.84 -7.55
CA VAL A 116 0.84 9.51 -6.12
C VAL A 116 1.91 10.40 -5.49
N PRO A 117 1.55 11.29 -4.55
CA PRO A 117 2.51 12.21 -3.97
C PRO A 117 3.51 11.47 -3.07
N PRO A 118 4.77 11.93 -3.00
CA PRO A 118 5.68 11.47 -1.96
C PRO A 118 5.07 11.75 -0.58
N GLN A 119 5.28 10.83 0.37
CA GLN A 119 4.68 10.90 1.70
C GLN A 119 5.78 10.95 2.76
N LYS A 120 5.49 11.68 3.83
CA LYS A 120 6.36 11.84 5.00
C LYS A 120 5.51 11.82 6.27
N ALA A 121 6.13 11.53 7.42
CA ALA A 121 5.47 11.64 8.71
C ALA A 121 4.93 13.07 8.94
N PRO A 122 3.86 13.25 9.75
CA PRO A 122 3.34 14.58 10.09
C PRO A 122 4.42 15.50 10.69
N ASP A 123 4.34 16.80 10.41
CA ASP A 123 5.38 17.76 10.80
C ASP A 123 5.64 17.77 12.32
N PHE A 124 4.59 17.75 13.13
CA PHE A 124 4.70 17.74 14.59
C PHE A 124 5.34 16.46 15.15
N VAL A 125 5.25 15.33 14.42
CA VAL A 125 5.95 14.09 14.79
C VAL A 125 7.43 14.26 14.50
N ARG A 126 7.79 14.69 13.28
CA ARG A 126 9.19 14.85 12.86
C ARG A 126 9.97 15.86 13.71
N SER A 127 9.28 16.87 14.24
CA SER A 127 9.89 17.88 15.12
C SER A 127 9.89 17.47 16.60
N SER A 128 9.36 16.30 16.94
CA SER A 128 9.27 15.84 18.33
C SER A 128 10.41 14.89 18.71
N PRO A 129 10.69 14.74 20.01
CA PRO A 129 11.61 13.71 20.52
C PRO A 129 11.15 12.28 20.24
N LEU A 130 9.91 12.07 19.76
CA LEU A 130 9.34 10.75 19.47
C LEU A 130 9.79 10.19 18.12
N ALA A 131 10.43 11.01 17.28
CA ALA A 131 10.79 10.61 15.93
C ALA A 131 12.15 9.90 15.89
N ASP A 132 12.25 8.88 15.03
CA ASP A 132 13.51 8.31 14.58
C ASP A 132 14.21 9.26 13.60
N ALA A 133 15.42 8.86 13.14
CA ALA A 133 16.22 9.65 12.21
C ALA A 133 15.53 9.91 10.86
N ALA A 134 14.54 9.10 10.47
CA ALA A 134 13.74 9.28 9.26
C ALA A 134 12.45 10.09 9.50
N GLY A 135 12.18 10.51 10.74
CA GLY A 135 11.05 11.35 11.13
C GLY A 135 9.79 10.58 11.57
N TRP A 136 9.82 9.25 11.66
CA TRP A 136 8.66 8.43 12.04
C TRP A 136 8.69 8.12 13.54
N ILE A 137 7.55 7.84 14.17
CA ILE A 137 7.52 7.52 15.60
C ILE A 137 8.33 6.24 15.85
N ASP A 138 9.33 6.32 16.73
CA ASP A 138 10.29 5.24 16.98
C ASP A 138 9.77 4.17 17.93
N VAL A 139 9.21 3.11 17.37
CA VAL A 139 8.62 2.01 18.15
C VAL A 139 9.41 0.72 18.02
N ASP A 140 9.31 -0.13 19.04
CA ASP A 140 9.61 -1.54 18.90
C ASP A 140 8.58 -2.20 17.96
N PRO A 141 9.02 -2.91 16.91
CA PRO A 141 8.12 -3.39 15.85
C PRO A 141 7.17 -4.51 16.29
N ALA A 142 7.46 -5.18 17.41
CA ALA A 142 6.61 -6.24 17.95
C ALA A 142 5.60 -5.68 18.96
N THR A 143 6.05 -4.89 19.94
CA THR A 143 5.21 -4.40 21.03
C THR A 143 4.49 -3.09 20.72
N LEU A 144 4.96 -2.36 19.71
CA LEU A 144 4.47 -1.02 19.32
C LEU A 144 4.63 0.05 20.41
N ARG A 145 5.45 -0.25 21.41
CA ARG A 145 5.89 0.69 22.45
C ARG A 145 7.04 1.54 21.92
N HIS A 146 7.08 2.81 22.28
CA HIS A 146 8.21 3.68 21.93
C HIS A 146 9.51 3.16 22.56
N ARG A 147 10.61 3.19 21.81
CA ARG A 147 11.88 2.58 22.26
C ARG A 147 12.50 3.29 23.47
N GLN A 148 12.33 4.60 23.55
CA GLN A 148 12.92 5.43 24.60
C GLN A 148 11.92 5.86 25.69
N TYR A 149 10.62 5.84 25.40
CA TYR A 149 9.58 6.38 26.29
C TYR A 149 8.59 5.26 26.61
N PRO A 150 8.74 4.54 27.74
CA PRO A 150 8.00 3.31 28.00
C PRO A 150 6.48 3.51 28.13
N ASP A 151 6.03 4.72 28.43
CA ASP A 151 4.60 5.06 28.56
C ASP A 151 3.96 5.52 27.25
N ILE A 152 4.73 5.54 26.15
CA ILE A 152 4.28 5.98 24.84
C ILE A 152 4.13 4.78 23.92
N TYR A 153 3.00 4.71 23.23
CA TYR A 153 2.69 3.70 22.23
C TYR A 153 2.23 4.39 20.94
N ALA A 154 2.49 3.77 19.80
CA ALA A 154 2.04 4.28 18.52
C ALA A 154 1.70 3.18 17.52
N LEU A 155 0.80 3.48 16.58
CA LEU A 155 0.37 2.57 15.53
C LEU A 155 0.00 3.34 14.25
N GLY A 156 -0.18 2.59 13.16
CA GLY A 156 -0.62 3.11 11.87
C GLY A 156 0.51 3.72 11.04
N ASP A 157 0.15 4.65 10.16
CA ASP A 157 1.06 5.12 9.12
C ASP A 157 2.23 5.98 9.67
N ALA A 158 2.10 6.52 10.88
CA ALA A 158 3.10 7.41 11.49
C ALA A 158 4.27 6.68 12.18
N THR A 159 4.19 5.36 12.39
CA THR A 159 5.26 4.58 13.02
C THR A 159 6.37 4.21 12.04
N ASN A 160 7.54 3.86 12.57
CA ASN A 160 8.67 3.36 11.78
C ASN A 160 8.63 1.85 11.49
N THR A 161 7.51 1.18 11.75
CA THR A 161 7.38 -0.25 11.46
C THR A 161 7.50 -0.54 9.96
N THR A 162 8.15 -1.65 9.62
CA THR A 162 8.53 -1.99 8.23
C THR A 162 7.43 -2.72 7.43
N ASN A 163 6.25 -2.91 8.03
CA ASN A 163 5.10 -3.50 7.36
C ASN A 163 4.45 -2.51 6.38
N ALA A 164 3.55 -3.02 5.52
CA ALA A 164 2.76 -2.15 4.67
C ALA A 164 1.83 -1.24 5.49
N LYS A 165 1.98 0.07 5.31
CA LYS A 165 1.14 1.14 5.89
C LYS A 165 -0.28 1.09 5.32
N THR A 166 -1.17 0.36 6.01
CA THR A 166 -2.53 0.06 5.55
C THR A 166 -3.51 0.06 6.71
N ALA A 167 -4.80 0.30 6.44
CA ALA A 167 -5.84 0.15 7.46
C ALA A 167 -5.92 -1.27 8.03
N ALA A 168 -5.59 -2.30 7.23
CA ALA A 168 -5.52 -3.69 7.68
C ALA A 168 -4.39 -3.93 8.69
N ALA A 169 -3.26 -3.23 8.54
CA ALA A 169 -2.20 -3.22 9.55
C ALA A 169 -2.66 -2.48 10.82
N ALA A 170 -3.19 -1.26 10.69
CA ALA A 170 -3.69 -0.49 11.84
C ALA A 170 -4.73 -1.28 12.66
N ARG A 171 -5.59 -2.05 11.97
CA ARG A 171 -6.55 -2.97 12.57
C ARG A 171 -5.91 -4.04 13.47
N LYS A 172 -4.76 -4.60 13.08
CA LYS A 172 -4.03 -5.59 13.89
C LYS A 172 -3.12 -4.95 14.94
N GLN A 173 -2.63 -3.74 14.69
CA GLN A 173 -1.80 -2.99 15.61
C GLN A 173 -2.61 -2.43 16.80
N ALA A 174 -3.83 -1.94 16.56
CA ALA A 174 -4.70 -1.35 17.58
C ALA A 174 -4.88 -2.23 18.84
N PRO A 175 -5.26 -3.50 18.74
CA PRO A 175 -5.41 -4.35 19.92
C PRO A 175 -4.07 -4.71 20.58
N VAL A 176 -2.95 -4.75 19.85
CA VAL A 176 -1.61 -4.93 20.44
C VAL A 176 -1.27 -3.74 21.34
N VAL A 177 -1.43 -2.51 20.83
CA VAL A 177 -1.21 -1.29 21.62
C VAL A 177 -2.15 -1.22 22.82
N ALA A 178 -3.44 -1.49 22.62
CA ALA A 178 -4.41 -1.45 23.72
C ALA A 178 -4.08 -2.46 24.83
N HIS A 179 -3.69 -3.69 24.45
CA HIS A 179 -3.30 -4.71 25.42
C HIS A 179 -2.03 -4.32 26.17
N ASN A 180 -0.98 -3.90 25.47
CA ASN A 180 0.30 -3.54 26.12
C ASN A 180 0.17 -2.32 27.02
N LEU A 181 -0.68 -1.36 26.66
CA LEU A 181 -1.01 -0.25 27.55
C LEU A 181 -1.73 -0.73 28.82
N LEU A 182 -2.63 -1.72 28.74
CA LEU A 182 -3.25 -2.31 29.93
C LEU A 182 -2.24 -3.08 30.79
N VAL A 183 -1.25 -3.74 30.19
CA VAL A 183 -0.13 -4.38 30.91
C VAL A 183 0.68 -3.32 31.67
N SER A 184 1.05 -2.21 31.03
CA SER A 184 1.75 -1.09 31.69
C SER A 184 0.95 -0.51 32.86
N LEU A 185 -0.38 -0.55 32.81
CA LEU A 185 -1.27 -0.11 33.89
C LEU A 185 -1.51 -1.19 34.96
N GLY A 186 -0.89 -2.37 34.86
CA GLY A 186 -1.09 -3.50 35.77
C GLY A 186 -2.48 -4.15 35.67
N ARG A 187 -3.20 -3.95 34.55
CA ARG A 187 -4.56 -4.45 34.31
C ARG A 187 -4.64 -5.69 33.43
N ALA A 188 -3.50 -6.11 32.88
CA ALA A 188 -3.35 -7.31 32.05
C ALA A 188 -1.96 -7.93 32.29
N HIS A 189 -1.76 -9.17 31.83
CA HIS A 189 -0.50 -9.90 31.94
C HIS A 189 -0.05 -10.43 30.57
N GLY A 190 1.28 -10.49 30.38
CA GLY A 190 1.93 -10.93 29.14
C GLY A 190 1.84 -9.86 28.03
N ASP A 191 2.94 -9.66 27.31
CA ASP A 191 2.97 -8.66 26.23
C ASP A 191 2.31 -9.22 24.96
N ALA A 192 1.47 -8.42 24.31
CA ALA A 192 0.99 -8.68 22.97
C ALA A 192 2.07 -8.37 21.93
N ALA A 193 2.17 -9.22 20.92
CA ALA A 193 3.11 -9.06 19.81
C ALA A 193 2.39 -8.83 18.47
N TYR A 194 2.90 -7.88 17.69
CA TYR A 194 2.55 -7.62 16.31
C TYR A 194 3.58 -8.29 15.38
N ASP A 195 3.08 -9.09 14.45
CA ASP A 195 3.86 -9.88 13.50
C ASP A 195 4.14 -9.16 12.17
N GLY A 196 3.71 -7.90 12.05
CA GLY A 196 3.84 -7.13 10.81
C GLY A 196 2.72 -7.35 9.81
N TYR A 197 1.60 -7.97 10.21
CA TYR A 197 0.46 -8.20 9.31
C TYR A 197 0.02 -6.95 8.56
N GLY A 198 0.05 -7.02 7.24
CA GLY A 198 -0.56 -6.05 6.33
C GLY A 198 -1.42 -6.76 5.29
N SER A 199 -2.40 -6.03 4.75
CA SER A 199 -3.18 -6.50 3.61
C SER A 199 -3.34 -5.41 2.57
N CYS A 200 -3.17 -5.79 1.30
CA CYS A 200 -3.40 -4.95 0.14
C CYS A 200 -4.35 -5.65 -0.84
N PRO A 201 -5.68 -5.36 -0.79
CA PRO A 201 -6.61 -5.85 -1.80
C PRO A 201 -6.37 -5.10 -3.12
N LEU A 202 -5.58 -5.70 -4.00
CA LEU A 202 -5.17 -5.18 -5.31
C LEU A 202 -6.30 -5.40 -6.30
N THR A 203 -7.09 -4.36 -6.51
CA THR A 203 -8.09 -4.33 -7.57
C THR A 203 -7.41 -4.28 -8.92
N VAL A 204 -7.50 -5.39 -9.65
CA VAL A 204 -6.90 -5.58 -10.99
C VAL A 204 -7.92 -5.39 -12.11
N GLU A 205 -9.22 -5.46 -11.80
CA GLU A 205 -10.32 -5.05 -12.70
C GLU A 205 -11.59 -4.83 -11.87
N ARG A 206 -12.61 -4.17 -12.42
CA ARG A 206 -13.91 -4.05 -11.74
C ARG A 206 -14.53 -5.42 -11.56
N GLY A 207 -14.60 -5.88 -10.32
CA GLY A 207 -15.16 -7.17 -9.96
C GLY A 207 -14.14 -8.24 -9.58
N LYS A 208 -12.83 -8.00 -9.68
CA LYS A 208 -11.81 -8.94 -9.17
C LYS A 208 -10.70 -8.24 -8.40
N ILE A 209 -10.20 -8.90 -7.36
CA ILE A 209 -9.02 -8.45 -6.62
C ILE A 209 -8.04 -9.60 -6.43
N VAL A 210 -6.75 -9.29 -6.45
CA VAL A 210 -5.70 -10.11 -5.83
C VAL A 210 -5.64 -9.69 -4.37
N LEU A 211 -5.96 -10.59 -3.44
CA LEU A 211 -5.98 -10.29 -2.01
C LEU A 211 -4.60 -10.58 -1.41
N ALA A 212 -3.73 -9.58 -1.44
CA ALA A 212 -2.39 -9.73 -0.89
C ALA A 212 -2.40 -9.57 0.63
N GLU A 213 -1.92 -10.57 1.35
CA GLU A 213 -1.77 -10.57 2.80
C GLU A 213 -0.39 -11.11 3.19
N PHE A 214 0.30 -10.43 4.10
CA PHE A 214 1.68 -10.74 4.42
C PHE A 214 2.09 -10.17 5.79
N LEU A 215 3.11 -10.77 6.38
CA LEU A 215 3.73 -10.37 7.65
C LEU A 215 5.02 -9.57 7.39
N TYR A 216 5.78 -9.27 8.45
CA TYR A 216 7.15 -8.79 8.30
C TYR A 216 7.98 -9.70 7.40
N GLY A 217 8.94 -9.11 6.69
CA GLY A 217 9.79 -9.82 5.72
C GLY A 217 9.07 -10.29 4.46
N GLY A 218 7.81 -9.92 4.25
CA GLY A 218 7.05 -10.28 3.05
C GLY A 218 6.52 -11.72 3.07
N LYS A 219 6.54 -12.40 4.22
CA LYS A 219 5.97 -13.74 4.37
C LYS A 219 4.47 -13.72 4.12
N VAL A 220 4.01 -14.47 3.12
CA VAL A 220 2.58 -14.59 2.79
C VAL A 220 1.77 -15.16 3.97
N ALA A 221 0.65 -14.52 4.29
CA ALA A 221 -0.22 -14.88 5.42
C ALA A 221 -1.71 -14.72 5.08
N PRO A 222 -2.29 -15.64 4.29
CA PRO A 222 -3.68 -15.53 3.86
C PRO A 222 -4.64 -15.78 5.03
N THR A 223 -5.70 -14.97 5.12
CA THR A 223 -6.77 -15.14 6.10
C THR A 223 -7.70 -16.30 5.74
N PHE A 224 -7.87 -16.57 4.44
CA PHE A 224 -8.79 -17.59 3.94
C PHE A 224 -8.03 -18.80 3.38
N PRO A 225 -8.60 -20.01 3.47
CA PRO A 225 -8.03 -21.17 2.80
C PRO A 225 -8.12 -21.01 1.28
N ALA A 226 -7.14 -21.55 0.56
CA ALA A 226 -7.00 -21.38 -0.89
C ALA A 226 -8.21 -21.89 -1.70
N TRP A 227 -8.94 -22.89 -1.20
CA TRP A 227 -10.17 -23.39 -1.84
C TRP A 227 -11.32 -22.38 -1.80
N LEU A 228 -11.28 -21.41 -0.88
CA LEU A 228 -12.28 -20.35 -0.75
C LEU A 228 -11.81 -19.05 -1.43
N ILE A 229 -10.64 -18.55 -1.03
CA ILE A 229 -9.97 -17.41 -1.66
C ILE A 229 -8.48 -17.72 -1.72
N ASP A 230 -7.99 -18.09 -2.89
CA ASP A 230 -6.56 -18.02 -3.20
C ASP A 230 -6.17 -16.56 -3.42
N GLY A 231 -5.60 -15.93 -2.38
CA GLY A 231 -5.21 -14.52 -2.41
C GLY A 231 -4.15 -14.18 -3.46
N LYS A 232 -3.42 -15.18 -3.99
CA LYS A 232 -2.45 -15.00 -5.07
C LYS A 232 -3.10 -14.88 -6.44
N ARG A 233 -4.41 -15.13 -6.58
CA ARG A 233 -5.14 -15.05 -7.84
C ARG A 233 -6.27 -14.02 -7.79
N PRO A 234 -6.68 -13.48 -8.95
CA PRO A 234 -7.81 -12.56 -9.03
C PRO A 234 -9.12 -13.26 -8.65
N SER A 235 -9.81 -12.76 -7.62
CA SER A 235 -11.04 -13.36 -7.10
C SER A 235 -12.21 -12.37 -7.06
N ARG A 236 -13.37 -12.82 -7.55
CA ARG A 236 -14.65 -12.10 -7.43
C ARG A 236 -15.19 -12.12 -6.00
N LEU A 237 -14.97 -13.22 -5.29
CA LEU A 237 -15.37 -13.32 -3.89
C LEU A 237 -14.60 -12.32 -3.03
N ALA A 238 -13.29 -12.21 -3.28
CA ALA A 238 -12.45 -11.23 -2.62
C ALA A 238 -12.88 -9.78 -2.98
N TRP A 239 -13.36 -9.54 -4.21
CA TRP A 239 -13.95 -8.26 -4.59
C TRP A 239 -15.21 -7.94 -3.75
N LEU A 240 -16.13 -8.89 -3.61
CA LEU A 240 -17.33 -8.72 -2.78
C LEU A 240 -16.97 -8.45 -1.31
N LEU A 241 -15.98 -9.18 -0.78
CA LEU A 241 -15.42 -8.91 0.55
C LEU A 241 -14.97 -7.45 0.66
N LYS A 242 -14.13 -6.97 -0.27
CA LYS A 242 -13.63 -5.59 -0.26
C LYS A 242 -14.73 -4.55 -0.41
N GLU A 243 -15.64 -4.71 -1.37
CA GLU A 243 -16.63 -3.70 -1.74
C GLU A 243 -17.82 -3.66 -0.77
N ARG A 244 -18.28 -4.82 -0.27
CA ARG A 244 -19.53 -4.95 0.49
C ARG A 244 -19.33 -5.21 1.97
N VAL A 245 -18.28 -5.93 2.35
CA VAL A 245 -18.10 -6.40 3.73
C VAL A 245 -17.13 -5.53 4.53
N LEU A 246 -15.98 -5.14 3.94
CA LEU A 246 -14.99 -4.32 4.65
C LEU A 246 -15.51 -2.94 5.08
N PRO A 247 -16.32 -2.20 4.29
CA PRO A 247 -16.82 -0.90 4.72
C PRO A 247 -17.69 -0.94 5.99
N PRO A 248 -18.75 -1.78 6.10
CA PRO A 248 -19.50 -1.88 7.35
C PRO A 248 -18.67 -2.46 8.50
N LEU A 249 -17.75 -3.40 8.22
CA LEU A 249 -16.83 -3.94 9.23
C LEU A 249 -15.95 -2.83 9.84
N TYR A 250 -15.43 -1.93 9.00
CA TYR A 250 -14.66 -0.76 9.44
C TYR A 250 -15.47 0.11 10.41
N TRP A 251 -16.67 0.56 10.00
CA TRP A 251 -17.48 1.49 10.79
C TRP A 251 -18.14 0.86 12.02
N LYS A 252 -18.62 -0.37 11.91
CA LYS A 252 -19.45 -1.01 12.94
C LYS A 252 -18.66 -1.90 13.91
N ALA A 253 -17.49 -2.40 13.51
CA ALA A 253 -16.68 -3.29 14.34
C ALA A 253 -15.31 -2.68 14.66
N MET A 254 -14.47 -2.41 13.65
CA MET A 254 -13.08 -1.96 13.84
C MET A 254 -13.00 -0.66 14.66
N LEU A 255 -13.71 0.40 14.24
CA LEU A 255 -13.71 1.68 14.97
C LEU A 255 -14.35 1.60 16.36
N LYS A 256 -15.15 0.57 16.63
CA LYS A 256 -15.78 0.35 17.94
C LYS A 256 -14.96 -0.58 18.84
N GLY A 257 -13.82 -1.09 18.37
CA GLY A 257 -13.00 -2.07 19.10
C GLY A 257 -13.67 -3.44 19.28
N ARG A 258 -14.60 -3.83 18.39
CA ARG A 258 -15.44 -5.04 18.54
C ARG A 258 -15.07 -6.16 17.58
N GLU A 259 -13.91 -6.09 16.95
CA GLU A 259 -13.54 -7.01 15.88
C GLU A 259 -12.75 -8.23 16.40
N TRP A 260 -13.42 -9.38 16.51
CA TRP A 260 -12.83 -10.60 17.09
C TRP A 260 -11.67 -11.18 16.27
N LEU A 261 -11.66 -11.00 14.95
CA LEU A 261 -10.59 -11.49 14.06
C LEU A 261 -9.30 -10.68 14.21
N ALA A 262 -9.30 -9.59 14.98
CA ALA A 262 -8.13 -8.77 15.22
C ALA A 262 -7.40 -9.10 16.53
N LYS A 263 -7.88 -10.08 17.32
CA LYS A 263 -7.26 -10.44 18.60
C LYS A 263 -5.74 -10.67 18.46
N PRO A 264 -4.92 -10.07 19.35
CA PRO A 264 -3.48 -10.19 19.28
C PRO A 264 -3.02 -11.52 19.87
N ALA A 265 -1.85 -11.99 19.45
CA ALA A 265 -1.16 -13.08 20.12
C ALA A 265 -0.48 -12.54 21.38
N ILE A 266 -0.71 -13.18 22.52
CA ILE A 266 -0.04 -12.83 23.79
C ILE A 266 1.22 -13.69 23.90
N ALA A 267 2.39 -13.05 23.95
CA ALA A 267 3.63 -13.70 24.32
C ALA A 267 3.52 -14.14 25.79
N ARG A 268 3.85 -15.40 26.06
CA ARG A 268 3.91 -15.95 27.41
C ARG A 268 5.10 -15.39 28.18
#